data_AF-A0A318SED9-F1
#
_entry.id   AF-A0A318SED9-F1
#
_cell.length_a   1.000
_cell.length_b   1.000
_cell.length_c   1.000
_cell.angle_alpha   90.00
_cell.angle_beta   90.00
_cell.angle_gamma   90.00
#
_symmetry.space_group_name_H-M   'P 1'
#
loop_
_entity.id
_entity.type
_entity.pdbx_description
1 polymer ?
#
loop_
_entity_poly.entity_id
_entity_poly.type
_entity_poly.pdbx_seq_one_letter_code
_entity_poly.pdbx_strand_id
1 'polypeptide(L)'
;MPHLTLEYTRNLDGLPVGDTLLALNEALFESGEVQAESDLKSRAIALDAVRIGIAGGACGFVHAQLRLLAGRTPEAKKALAERIAVVLRARTPRPAGMMVQLSVEVVDMDRDSYVKEKLPQA
;
A
#
# COMPACT_ATOMS: atom_id res chain seq x y z
N MET A 1 -12.27 -2.84 -8.05
CA MET A 1 -11.35 -1.81 -7.55
C MET A 1 -10.93 -2.28 -6.18
N PRO A 2 -9.63 -2.32 -5.88
CA PRO A 2 -8.99 -1.09 -5.42
C PRO A 2 -7.66 -0.75 -6.13
N HIS A 3 -7.16 0.46 -5.88
CA HIS A 3 -5.79 0.88 -6.22
C HIS A 3 -4.95 0.95 -4.94
N LEU A 4 -3.77 0.35 -4.92
CA LEU A 4 -2.82 0.42 -3.82
C LEU A 4 -1.53 1.11 -4.29
N THR A 5 -1.08 2.14 -3.59
CA THR A 5 0.23 2.76 -3.83
C THR A 5 1.12 2.49 -2.62
N LEU A 6 2.30 1.94 -2.83
CA LEU A 6 3.35 1.80 -1.81
C LEU A 6 4.45 2.83 -2.06
N GLU A 7 4.56 3.84 -1.23
CA GLU A 7 5.70 4.75 -1.23
C GLU A 7 6.72 4.28 -0.20
N TYR A 8 8.00 4.33 -0.55
CA TYR A 8 9.06 3.94 0.38
C TYR A 8 10.34 4.72 0.12
N THR A 9 11.11 4.95 1.17
CA THR A 9 12.40 5.62 1.05
C THR A 9 13.45 4.70 0.43
N ARG A 10 14.24 5.23 -0.52
CA ARG A 10 15.23 4.45 -1.27
C ARG A 10 16.29 3.78 -0.38
N ASN A 11 16.59 4.37 0.78
CA ASN A 11 17.54 3.85 1.77
C ASN A 11 17.05 2.61 2.56
N LEU A 12 15.83 2.11 2.30
CA LEU A 12 15.39 0.79 2.78
C LEU A 12 15.92 -0.31 1.85
N ASP A 13 17.23 -0.52 1.92
CA ASP A 13 17.92 -1.53 1.12
C ASP A 13 17.34 -2.93 1.39
N GLY A 14 17.14 -3.70 0.32
CA GLY A 14 16.67 -5.08 0.41
C GLY A 14 15.15 -5.26 0.56
N LEU A 15 14.33 -4.20 0.44
CA LEU A 15 12.87 -4.37 0.34
C LEU A 15 12.53 -5.17 -0.94
N PRO A 16 11.92 -6.36 -0.85
CA PRO A 16 11.57 -7.16 -2.03
C PRO A 16 10.29 -6.60 -2.66
N VAL A 17 10.41 -5.52 -3.43
CA VAL A 17 9.26 -4.71 -3.89
C VAL A 17 8.23 -5.54 -4.66
N GLY A 18 8.67 -6.35 -5.64
CA GLY A 18 7.77 -7.19 -6.44
C GLY A 18 6.97 -8.16 -5.58
N ASP A 19 7.67 -8.95 -4.76
CA ASP A 19 7.04 -9.91 -3.85
C ASP A 19 6.15 -9.24 -2.80
N THR A 20 6.52 -8.03 -2.37
CA THR A 20 5.71 -7.23 -1.44
C THR A 20 4.41 -6.79 -2.11
N LEU A 21 4.45 -6.33 -3.37
CA LEU A 21 3.24 -5.96 -4.13
C LEU A 21 2.34 -7.18 -4.39
N LEU A 22 2.93 -8.34 -4.69
CA LEU A 22 2.18 -9.59 -4.84
C LEU A 22 1.50 -9.98 -3.52
N ALA A 23 2.24 -10.03 -2.42
CA ALA A 23 1.69 -10.39 -1.11
C ALA A 23 0.61 -9.41 -0.63
N LEU A 24 0.72 -8.13 -0.98
CA LEU A 24 -0.31 -7.12 -0.70
C LEU A 24 -1.59 -7.39 -1.50
N ASN A 25 -1.48 -7.75 -2.77
CA ASN A 25 -2.63 -8.11 -3.60
C ASN A 25 -3.31 -9.37 -3.07
N GLU A 26 -2.55 -10.41 -2.75
CA GLU A 26 -3.06 -11.66 -2.17
C GLU A 26 -3.82 -11.39 -0.86
N ALA A 27 -3.21 -10.67 0.08
CA ALA A 27 -3.84 -10.37 1.38
C ALA A 27 -5.12 -9.54 1.27
N LEU A 28 -5.20 -8.65 0.27
CA LEU A 28 -6.41 -7.89 -0.04
C LEU A 28 -7.48 -8.75 -0.72
N PHE A 29 -7.10 -9.64 -1.62
CA PHE A 29 -8.04 -10.56 -2.28
C PHE A 29 -8.66 -11.52 -1.27
N GLU A 30 -7.86 -12.09 -0.38
CA GLU A 30 -8.28 -12.97 0.72
C GLU A 30 -9.21 -12.30 1.76
N SER A 31 -9.37 -10.97 1.70
CA SER A 31 -10.34 -10.29 2.56
C SER A 31 -11.79 -10.56 2.18
N GLY A 32 -12.05 -10.99 0.94
CA GLY A 32 -13.40 -11.12 0.38
C GLY A 32 -14.05 -9.79 -0.03
N GLU A 33 -13.42 -8.65 0.23
CA GLU A 33 -13.93 -7.30 -0.12
C GLU A 33 -13.69 -6.95 -1.60
N VAL A 34 -12.88 -7.74 -2.30
CA VAL A 34 -12.52 -7.55 -3.71
C VAL A 34 -13.13 -8.68 -4.54
N GLN A 35 -14.04 -8.32 -5.45
CA GLN A 35 -14.82 -9.29 -6.23
C GLN A 35 -14.02 -10.02 -7.32
N ALA A 36 -13.04 -9.36 -7.93
CA ALA A 36 -12.24 -9.90 -9.01
C ALA A 36 -10.75 -9.68 -8.75
N GLU A 37 -9.93 -10.69 -8.98
CA GLU A 37 -8.47 -10.57 -8.79
C GLU A 37 -7.89 -9.46 -9.69
N SER A 38 -8.22 -9.47 -10.99
CA SER A 38 -7.87 -8.42 -11.97
C SER A 38 -8.25 -6.98 -11.61
N ASP A 39 -9.05 -6.77 -10.56
CA ASP A 39 -9.44 -5.46 -10.09
C ASP A 39 -8.44 -4.84 -9.10
N LEU A 40 -7.49 -5.62 -8.58
CA LEU A 40 -6.37 -5.20 -7.74
C LEU A 40 -5.25 -4.62 -8.59
N LYS A 41 -4.96 -3.34 -8.38
CA LYS A 41 -3.83 -2.68 -9.04
C LYS A 41 -2.93 -2.08 -7.98
N SER A 42 -1.75 -2.62 -7.84
CA SER A 42 -0.73 -2.12 -6.93
C SER A 42 0.48 -1.61 -7.69
N ARG A 43 1.14 -0.59 -7.14
CA ARG A 43 2.42 -0.08 -7.63
C ARG A 43 3.23 0.48 -6.49
N ALA A 44 4.55 0.52 -6.66
CA ALA A 44 5.46 1.08 -5.69
C ALA A 44 6.22 2.27 -6.27
N ILE A 45 6.47 3.28 -5.43
CA ILE A 45 7.22 4.49 -5.76
C ILE A 45 8.37 4.57 -4.77
N ALA A 46 9.59 4.57 -5.30
CA ALA A 46 10.77 4.81 -4.49
C ALA A 46 11.04 6.30 -4.39
N LEU A 47 11.36 6.75 -3.18
CA LEU A 47 11.59 8.15 -2.88
C LEU A 47 13.08 8.41 -2.64
N ASP A 48 13.69 9.22 -3.50
CA ASP A 48 15.09 9.60 -3.42
C ASP A 48 15.32 10.85 -2.56
N ALA A 49 14.45 11.85 -2.70
CA ALA A 49 14.54 13.12 -1.98
C ALA A 49 13.61 13.11 -0.77
N VAL A 50 14.12 12.66 0.38
CA VAL A 50 13.32 12.52 1.61
C VAL A 50 14.01 13.16 2.82
N ARG A 51 13.19 13.73 3.70
CA ARG A 51 13.61 14.21 5.02
C ARG A 51 12.61 13.73 6.06
N ILE A 52 13.09 13.04 7.08
CA ILE A 52 12.26 12.50 8.16
C ILE A 52 12.68 13.22 9.45
N GLY A 53 11.74 13.95 10.04
CA GLY A 53 12.01 14.79 11.20
C GLY A 53 13.01 15.92 10.92
N ILE A 54 13.47 16.55 11.99
CA ILE A 54 14.41 17.67 11.95
C ILE A 54 15.84 17.28 12.32
N ALA A 55 16.00 16.27 13.20
CA ALA A 55 17.28 15.73 13.61
C ALA A 55 17.83 14.83 12.50
N GLY A 56 19.12 14.97 12.15
CA GLY A 56 19.75 14.24 11.04
C GLY A 56 20.03 12.75 11.29
N GLY A 57 19.15 12.05 11.99
CA GLY A 57 19.30 10.61 12.28
C GLY A 57 18.94 9.73 11.08
N ALA A 58 19.47 8.50 11.06
CA ALA A 58 19.15 7.51 10.05
C ALA A 58 17.69 7.04 10.21
N CYS A 59 16.83 7.46 9.27
CA CYS A 59 15.43 7.12 9.26
C CYS A 59 15.00 6.66 7.86
N GLY A 60 14.01 5.78 7.81
CA GLY A 60 13.30 5.39 6.58
C GLY A 60 11.80 5.24 6.85
N PHE A 61 11.00 5.17 5.80
CA PHE A 61 9.59 4.85 5.96
C PHE A 61 9.02 4.06 4.78
N VAL A 62 7.94 3.34 5.06
CA VAL A 62 6.99 2.83 4.06
C VAL A 62 5.61 3.40 4.36
N HIS A 63 4.90 3.81 3.31
CA HIS A 63 3.52 4.29 3.39
C HIS A 63 2.70 3.60 2.31
N ALA A 64 1.60 2.97 2.69
CA ALA A 64 0.64 2.41 1.74
C ALA A 64 -0.66 3.19 1.75
N GLN A 65 -1.14 3.57 0.57
CA GLN A 65 -2.45 4.17 0.38
C GLN A 65 -3.35 3.24 -0.44
N LEU A 66 -4.42 2.75 0.19
CA LEU A 66 -5.47 1.97 -0.46
C LEU A 66 -6.63 2.90 -0.85
N ARG A 67 -6.86 3.07 -2.15
CA ARG A 67 -8.00 3.81 -2.68
C ARG A 67 -9.08 2.85 -3.16
N LEU A 68 -10.28 2.96 -2.58
CA LEU A 68 -11.45 2.12 -2.90
C LEU A 68 -12.70 2.98 -3.07
N LEU A 69 -13.74 2.46 -3.73
CA LEU A 69 -14.99 3.22 -3.89
C LEU A 69 -15.68 3.38 -2.54
N ALA A 70 -16.23 4.58 -2.31
CA ALA A 70 -16.98 4.90 -1.10
C ALA A 70 -18.13 3.89 -0.83
N GLY A 71 -18.48 3.75 0.45
CA GLY A 71 -19.57 2.90 0.93
C GLY A 71 -19.15 1.68 1.75
N ARG A 72 -17.89 1.60 2.17
CA ARG A 72 -17.40 0.56 3.11
C ARG A 72 -17.53 1.07 4.54
N THR A 73 -17.87 0.17 5.46
CA THR A 73 -17.97 0.52 6.88
C THR A 73 -16.59 0.88 7.45
N PRO A 74 -16.53 1.67 8.54
CA PRO A 74 -15.27 1.93 9.24
C PRO A 74 -14.52 0.66 9.64
N GLU A 75 -15.23 -0.38 10.06
CA GLU A 75 -14.67 -1.66 10.49
C GLU A 75 -14.02 -2.40 9.31
N ALA A 76 -14.69 -2.43 8.15
CA ALA A 76 -14.15 -3.03 6.93
C ALA A 76 -12.88 -2.29 6.47
N LYS A 77 -12.89 -0.94 6.49
CA LYS A 77 -11.70 -0.15 6.17
C LYS A 77 -10.54 -0.42 7.13
N LYS A 78 -10.82 -0.49 8.44
CA LYS A 78 -9.82 -0.83 9.45
C LYS A 78 -9.25 -2.23 9.24
N ALA A 79 -10.08 -3.21 8.91
CA ALA A 79 -9.63 -4.57 8.62
C ALA A 79 -8.73 -4.64 7.38
N LEU A 80 -9.07 -3.91 6.31
CA LEU A 80 -8.23 -3.80 5.12
C LEU A 80 -6.89 -3.12 5.41
N ALA A 81 -6.90 -2.03 6.18
CA ALA A 81 -5.69 -1.34 6.60
C ALA A 81 -4.77 -2.25 7.43
N GLU A 82 -5.32 -3.01 8.37
CA GLU A 82 -4.56 -3.93 9.21
C GLU A 82 -3.95 -5.08 8.39
N ARG A 83 -4.69 -5.62 7.41
CA ARG A 83 -4.15 -6.65 6.50
C ARG A 83 -2.94 -6.16 5.72
N ILE A 84 -3.02 -4.94 5.17
CA ILE A 84 -1.86 -4.29 4.52
C ILE A 84 -0.72 -4.13 5.53
N ALA A 85 -1.01 -3.64 6.74
CA ALA A 85 0.00 -3.43 7.76
C ALA A 85 0.71 -4.73 8.17
N VAL A 86 0.01 -5.86 8.25
CA VAL A 86 0.60 -7.18 8.50
C VAL A 86 1.65 -7.53 7.43
N VAL A 87 1.29 -7.39 6.14
CA VAL A 87 2.22 -7.69 5.04
C VAL A 87 3.43 -6.76 5.07
N LEU A 88 3.20 -5.45 5.23
CA LEU A 88 4.28 -4.48 5.30
C LEU A 88 5.20 -4.74 6.51
N ARG A 89 4.65 -5.07 7.68
CA ARG A 89 5.48 -5.41 8.86
C ARG A 89 6.31 -6.66 8.61
N ALA A 90 5.82 -7.64 7.85
CA ALA A 90 6.59 -8.85 7.55
C ALA A 90 7.72 -8.59 6.54
N ARG A 91 7.49 -7.71 5.56
CA ARG A 91 8.40 -7.51 4.41
C ARG A 91 9.35 -6.32 4.55
N THR A 92 9.03 -5.33 5.36
CA THR A 92 9.83 -4.10 5.49
C THR A 92 11.17 -4.38 6.20
N PRO A 93 12.32 -4.04 5.59
CA PRO A 93 13.62 -4.16 6.22
C PRO A 93 13.71 -3.37 7.52
N ARG A 94 14.53 -3.86 8.46
CA ARG A 94 14.84 -3.17 9.72
C ARG A 94 16.36 -3.06 9.88
N PRO A 95 17.03 -2.17 9.12
CA PRO A 95 18.48 -2.01 9.21
C PRO A 95 18.91 -1.60 10.62
N ALA A 96 20.03 -2.15 11.10
CA ALA A 96 20.57 -1.78 12.40
C ALA A 96 20.90 -0.28 12.45
N GLY A 97 20.51 0.40 13.53
CA GLY A 97 20.76 1.83 13.70
C GLY A 97 19.85 2.76 12.89
N MET A 98 18.85 2.23 12.18
CA MET A 98 17.87 3.03 11.44
C MET A 98 16.47 2.89 12.06
N MET A 99 15.79 4.02 12.32
CA MET A 99 14.37 4.00 12.65
C MET A 99 13.55 3.84 11.36
N VAL A 100 12.64 2.87 11.32
CA VAL A 100 11.75 2.66 10.16
C VAL A 100 10.30 2.86 10.58
N GLN A 101 9.61 3.77 9.90
CA GLN A 101 8.19 4.03 10.12
C GLN A 101 7.33 3.29 9.09
N LEU A 102 6.14 2.87 9.52
CA LEU A 102 5.16 2.19 8.68
C LEU A 102 3.81 2.83 8.89
N SER A 103 3.13 3.14 7.80
CA SER A 103 1.77 3.68 7.84
C SER A 103 0.91 3.13 6.71
N VAL A 104 -0.39 3.06 6.96
CA VAL A 104 -1.39 2.66 5.98
C VAL A 104 -2.55 3.63 6.06
N GLU A 105 -3.01 4.11 4.91
CA GLU A 105 -4.18 4.97 4.76
C GLU A 105 -5.20 4.30 3.82
N VAL A 106 -6.49 4.44 4.14
CA VAL A 106 -7.60 4.03 3.26
C VAL A 106 -8.38 5.26 2.86
N VAL A 107 -8.49 5.50 1.56
CA VAL A 107 -9.15 6.68 0.98
C VAL A 107 -10.36 6.26 0.17
N ASP A 108 -11.50 6.89 0.44
CA ASP A 108 -12.70 6.74 -0.36
C ASP A 108 -12.57 7.54 -1.67
N MET A 109 -12.83 6.88 -2.77
CA MET A 109 -13.08 7.51 -4.07
C MET A 109 -14.58 7.69 -4.24
N ASP A 110 -14.97 8.87 -4.69
CA ASP A 110 -16.36 9.16 -5.06
C ASP A 110 -16.81 8.18 -6.15
N ARG A 111 -17.95 7.52 -5.90
CA ARG A 111 -18.49 6.49 -6.79
C ARG A 111 -19.10 7.10 -8.03
N ASP A 112 -19.74 8.26 -7.90
CA ASP A 112 -20.57 8.83 -8.97
C ASP A 112 -19.71 9.46 -10.09
N SER A 113 -18.50 9.91 -9.74
CA SER A 113 -17.52 10.41 -10.70
C SER A 113 -16.50 9.37 -11.17
N TYR A 114 -16.51 8.16 -10.61
CA TYR A 114 -15.50 7.14 -10.93
C TYR A 114 -15.82 6.36 -12.21
N VAL A 115 -15.17 6.73 -13.31
CA VAL A 115 -15.24 5.99 -14.58
C VAL A 115 -14.28 4.80 -14.58
N LYS A 116 -14.77 3.64 -15.00
CA LYS A 116 -13.98 2.42 -15.15
C LYS A 116 -14.42 1.63 -16.37
N GLU A 117 -13.47 1.29 -17.22
CA GLU A 117 -13.68 0.45 -18.38
C GLU A 117 -12.63 -0.65 -18.44
N LYS A 118 -12.99 -1.81 -18.99
CA LYS A 118 -12.03 -2.82 -19.44
C LYS A 118 -11.99 -2.71 -20.96
N LEU A 119 -10.90 -2.19 -21.50
CA LEU A 119 -10.73 -2.07 -22.95
C LEU A 119 -10.59 -3.48 -23.57
N PRO A 120 -11.16 -3.72 -24.75
CA PRO A 120 -11.02 -5.00 -25.44
C PRO A 120 -9.55 -5.28 -25.74
N GLN A 121 -9.17 -6.56 -25.66
CA GLN A 121 -7.88 -7.03 -26.17
C GLN A 121 -7.92 -7.00 -27.70
N ALA A 122 -6.81 -6.59 -28.33
CA ALA A 122 -6.65 -6.59 -29.78
C ALA A 122 -6.54 -8.02 -30.33
#